data_AF-O66425-F1
#
_entry.id   AF-O66425-F1
#
_cell.length_a   1.000
_cell.length_b   1.000
_cell.length_c   1.000
_cell.angle_alpha   90.00
_cell.angle_beta   90.00
_cell.angle_gamma   90.00
#
_symmetry.space_group_name_H-M   'P 1'
#
loop_
_entity.id
_entity.type
_entity.pdbx_description
1 polymer ?
#
loop_
_entity_poly.entity_id
_entity_poly.type
_entity_poly.pdbx_seq_one_letter_code
_entity_poly.pdbx_strand_id
1 'polypeptide(L)'
;MAFHILPTFERGNEKGAVIGRVKHRRENPLEYEIKVVKKGSVKVFVGNKGVFVIEDDLAKEIIKALWEKYVRETYGRRKPKTNKEIVEHPIEVRESFLINFFKEKGFITSFKSCMYLIEGTSSDESTIKDLILLTKKIKEKVTKTT
;
A
#
# COMPACT_ATOMS: atom_id res chain seq x y z
N MET A 1 -12.26 -14.30 -4.01
CA MET A 1 -11.47 -13.07 -3.81
C MET A 1 -10.16 -13.20 -4.56
N ALA A 2 -9.87 -12.29 -5.49
CA ALA A 2 -8.64 -12.30 -6.28
C ALA A 2 -7.51 -11.59 -5.53
N PHE A 3 -6.28 -12.06 -5.71
CA PHE A 3 -5.08 -11.43 -5.15
C PHE A 3 -4.26 -10.79 -6.26
N HIS A 4 -3.59 -9.70 -5.93
CA HIS A 4 -2.64 -9.06 -6.80
C HIS A 4 -1.34 -8.81 -6.05
N ILE A 5 -0.32 -9.61 -6.37
CA ILE A 5 1.05 -9.33 -5.95
C ILE A 5 1.50 -8.07 -6.69
N LEU A 6 1.86 -7.04 -5.94
CA LEU A 6 2.37 -5.79 -6.50
C LEU A 6 3.80 -6.03 -7.01
N PRO A 7 4.12 -5.63 -8.25
CA PRO A 7 5.49 -5.65 -8.73
C PRO A 7 6.38 -4.79 -7.84
N THR A 8 7.43 -5.39 -7.30
CA THR A 8 8.37 -4.72 -6.40
C THR A 8 9.59 -4.22 -7.16
N PHE A 9 10.14 -3.10 -6.71
CA PHE A 9 11.39 -2.55 -7.21
C PHE A 9 12.24 -2.06 -6.03
N GLU A 10 13.54 -1.99 -6.23
CA GLU A 10 14.49 -1.56 -5.21
C GLU A 10 14.93 -0.12 -5.42
N ARG A 11 15.09 0.64 -4.33
CA ARG A 11 15.73 1.96 -4.36
C ARG A 11 16.62 2.08 -3.13
N GLY A 12 17.94 2.00 -3.35
CA GLY A 12 18.87 1.73 -2.25
C GLY A 12 18.58 0.35 -1.65
N ASN A 13 18.58 0.25 -0.32
CA ASN A 13 18.35 -1.03 0.40
C ASN A 13 16.86 -1.28 0.73
N GLU A 14 15.94 -0.59 0.06
CA GLU A 14 14.51 -0.63 0.38
C GLU A 14 13.66 -1.03 -0.82
N LYS A 15 12.77 -2.01 -0.61
CA LYS A 15 11.74 -2.37 -1.58
C LYS A 15 10.60 -1.37 -1.58
N GLY A 16 10.11 -1.08 -2.78
CA GLY A 16 8.90 -0.31 -3.00
C GLY A 16 8.01 -0.95 -4.06
N ALA A 17 6.78 -0.47 -4.14
CA ALA A 17 5.82 -0.88 -5.15
C ALA A 17 4.88 0.28 -5.49
N VAL A 18 4.28 0.25 -6.69
CA VAL A 18 3.22 1.20 -7.03
C VAL A 18 1.89 0.61 -6.55
N ILE A 19 1.26 1.27 -5.57
CA ILE A 19 -0.01 0.81 -4.98
C ILE A 19 -1.24 1.42 -5.67
N GLY A 20 -1.05 2.56 -6.33
CA GLY A 20 -2.13 3.30 -6.96
C GLY A 20 -1.64 4.51 -7.73
N ARG A 21 -2.60 5.33 -8.13
CA ARG A 21 -2.39 6.61 -8.77
C ARG A 21 -3.32 7.64 -8.17
N VAL A 22 -2.88 8.88 -8.20
CA VAL A 22 -3.70 10.04 -7.88
C VAL A 22 -3.89 10.87 -9.14
N LYS A 23 -5.13 11.25 -9.42
CA LYS A 23 -5.47 12.19 -10.49
C LYS A 23 -5.89 13.50 -9.83
N HIS A 24 -5.23 14.60 -10.16
CA HIS A 24 -5.48 15.89 -9.52
C HIS A 24 -5.36 17.05 -10.51
N ARG A 25 -5.93 18.20 -10.17
CA ARG A 25 -5.72 19.43 -10.93
C ARG A 25 -4.33 19.98 -10.62
N ARG A 26 -3.66 20.55 -11.62
CA ARG A 26 -2.32 21.14 -11.47
C ARG A 26 -2.29 22.29 -10.46
N GLU A 27 -3.35 23.10 -10.44
CA GLU A 27 -3.44 24.28 -9.58
C GLU A 27 -3.90 23.93 -8.16
N ASN A 28 -4.63 22.82 -8.01
CA ASN A 28 -5.14 22.35 -6.72
C ASN A 28 -4.81 20.86 -6.51
N PRO A 29 -3.59 20.52 -6.07
CA PRO A 29 -3.18 19.13 -5.86
C PRO A 29 -3.89 18.44 -4.68
N LEU A 30 -4.56 19.20 -3.81
CA LEU A 30 -5.36 18.67 -2.69
C LEU A 30 -6.78 18.28 -3.09
N GLU A 31 -7.23 18.68 -4.29
CA GLU A 31 -8.43 18.15 -4.92
C GLU A 31 -8.05 17.02 -5.87
N TYR A 32 -8.26 15.78 -5.42
CA TYR A 32 -7.77 14.61 -6.14
C TYR A 32 -8.65 13.38 -6.03
N GLU A 33 -8.54 12.52 -7.04
CA GLU A 33 -9.19 11.23 -7.15
C GLU A 33 -8.14 10.11 -6.97
N ILE A 34 -8.44 9.13 -6.11
CA ILE A 34 -7.57 7.98 -5.87
C ILE A 34 -8.00 6.81 -6.76
N LYS A 35 -7.05 6.27 -7.54
CA LYS A 35 -7.19 5.01 -8.27
C LYS A 35 -6.26 3.96 -7.68
N VAL A 36 -6.83 2.98 -6.99
CA VAL A 36 -6.08 1.82 -6.47
C VAL A 36 -5.78 0.86 -7.63
N VAL A 37 -4.55 0.32 -7.70
CA VAL A 37 -4.20 -0.71 -8.71
C VAL A 37 -5.15 -1.91 -8.58
N LYS A 38 -5.67 -2.47 -9.68
CA LYS A 38 -6.58 -3.65 -9.66
C LYS A 38 -7.63 -3.62 -8.54
N LYS A 39 -8.50 -2.62 -8.54
CA LYS A 39 -9.64 -2.50 -7.60
C LYS A 39 -10.43 -3.83 -7.49
N GLY A 40 -10.86 -4.21 -6.29
CA GLY A 40 -11.54 -5.46 -5.98
C GLY A 40 -10.63 -6.65 -5.69
N SER A 41 -9.31 -6.50 -5.87
CA SER A 41 -8.31 -7.49 -5.47
C SER A 41 -7.56 -7.06 -4.21
N VAL A 42 -7.12 -8.01 -3.38
CA VAL A 42 -6.25 -7.74 -2.24
C VAL A 42 -4.81 -7.58 -2.73
N LYS A 43 -4.11 -6.55 -2.25
CA LYS A 43 -2.76 -6.20 -2.70
C LYS A 43 -1.76 -6.87 -1.78
N VAL A 44 -0.82 -7.59 -2.36
CA VAL A 44 0.25 -8.23 -1.62
C VAL A 44 1.54 -7.53 -2.00
N PHE A 45 2.17 -6.87 -1.04
CA PHE A 45 3.50 -6.29 -1.20
C PHE A 45 4.50 -7.11 -0.40
N VAL A 46 5.55 -7.61 -1.07
CA VAL A 46 6.59 -8.43 -0.46
C VAL A 46 7.83 -7.57 -0.27
N GLY A 47 8.06 -7.13 0.96
CA GLY A 47 9.22 -6.36 1.36
C GLY A 47 10.44 -7.23 1.69
N ASN A 48 11.47 -6.61 2.26
CA ASN A 48 12.64 -7.32 2.81
C ASN A 48 12.37 -7.82 4.24
N LYS A 49 11.53 -7.09 4.99
CA LYS A 49 11.21 -7.34 6.39
C LYS A 49 9.86 -8.02 6.57
N GLY A 50 8.96 -8.01 5.59
CA GLY A 50 7.69 -8.71 5.72
C GLY A 50 6.78 -8.69 4.49
N VAL A 51 5.62 -9.34 4.62
CA VAL A 51 4.58 -9.40 3.60
C VAL A 51 3.37 -8.59 4.06
N PHE A 52 2.98 -7.61 3.24
CA PHE A 52 1.90 -6.69 3.55
C PHE A 52 0.68 -7.04 2.71
N VAL A 53 -0.44 -7.35 3.37
CA VAL A 53 -1.71 -7.71 2.74
C VAL A 53 -2.67 -6.54 2.91
N ILE A 54 -2.97 -5.84 1.81
CA ILE A 54 -3.61 -4.54 1.82
C ILE A 54 -4.94 -4.62 1.06
N GLU A 55 -6.05 -4.45 1.78
CA GLU A 55 -7.39 -4.33 1.19
C GLU A 55 -7.59 -2.94 0.54
N ASP A 56 -8.60 -2.79 -0.32
CA ASP A 56 -8.80 -1.57 -1.10
C ASP A 56 -8.96 -0.30 -0.26
N ASP A 57 -9.70 -0.36 0.84
CA ASP A 57 -9.94 0.82 1.67
C ASP A 57 -8.67 1.25 2.41
N LEU A 58 -7.91 0.29 2.91
CA LEU A 58 -6.59 0.53 3.49
C LEU A 58 -5.59 1.06 2.44
N ALA A 59 -5.64 0.54 1.20
CA ALA A 59 -4.83 1.06 0.10
C ALA A 59 -5.16 2.53 -0.22
N LYS A 60 -6.45 2.92 -0.17
CA LYS A 60 -6.84 4.34 -0.33
C LYS A 60 -6.28 5.20 0.79
N GLU A 61 -6.32 4.74 2.04
CA GLU A 61 -5.75 5.49 3.17
C GLU A 61 -4.23 5.67 3.04
N ILE A 62 -3.51 4.61 2.65
CA ILE A 62 -2.07 4.65 2.38
C ILE A 62 -1.76 5.65 1.26
N ILE A 63 -2.50 5.57 0.15
CA ILE A 63 -2.32 6.49 -0.98
C ILE A 63 -2.59 7.93 -0.55
N LYS A 64 -3.67 8.16 0.20
CA LYS A 64 -4.04 9.48 0.73
C LYS A 64 -2.91 10.06 1.57
N ALA A 65 -2.39 9.30 2.52
CA ALA A 65 -1.32 9.74 3.42
C ALA A 65 -0.02 10.06 2.66
N LEU A 66 0.39 9.19 1.71
CA LEU A 66 1.57 9.43 0.89
C LEU A 66 1.43 10.65 -0.01
N TRP A 67 0.27 10.81 -0.64
CA TRP A 67 0.02 11.94 -1.54
C TRP A 67 -0.03 13.26 -0.79
N GLU A 68 -0.78 13.35 0.31
CA GLU A 68 -0.85 14.58 1.12
C GLU A 68 0.52 14.97 1.67
N LYS A 69 1.33 13.98 2.10
CA LYS A 69 2.72 14.23 2.52
C LYS A 69 3.55 14.81 1.37
N TYR A 70 3.48 14.19 0.17
CA TYR A 70 4.18 14.68 -1.01
C TYR A 70 3.75 16.11 -1.39
N VAL A 71 2.46 16.41 -1.31
CA VAL A 71 1.94 17.75 -1.62
C VAL A 71 2.50 18.80 -0.66
N ARG A 72 2.49 18.51 0.65
CA ARG A 72 3.02 19.43 1.67
C ARG A 72 4.53 19.65 1.56
N GLU A 73 5.28 18.58 1.28
CA GLU A 73 6.74 18.62 1.34
C GLU A 73 7.41 19.00 0.01
N THR A 74 6.78 18.69 -1.12
CA THR A 74 7.44 18.71 -2.44
C THR A 74 6.66 19.45 -3.52
N TYR A 75 5.34 19.36 -3.54
CA TYR A 75 4.54 19.93 -4.63
C TYR A 75 4.65 21.47 -4.64
N GLY A 76 4.77 22.06 -5.83
CA GLY A 76 4.95 23.51 -6.00
C GLY A 76 6.39 24.02 -5.81
N ARG A 77 7.30 23.26 -5.18
CA ARG A 77 8.73 23.65 -5.06
C ARG A 77 9.46 23.68 -6.41
N ARG A 78 8.91 23.05 -7.44
CA ARG A 78 9.50 22.99 -8.79
C ARG A 78 8.45 23.43 -9.81
N LYS A 79 8.88 24.16 -10.85
CA LYS A 79 8.03 24.49 -11.99
C LYS A 79 7.46 23.18 -12.60
N PRO A 80 6.14 23.10 -12.84
CA PRO A 80 5.54 21.92 -13.46
C PRO A 80 6.21 21.64 -14.81
N LYS A 81 6.60 20.38 -15.06
CA LYS A 81 7.15 19.96 -16.36
C LYS A 81 6.06 19.74 -17.43
N THR A 82 4.79 19.82 -17.06
CA THR A 82 3.67 19.53 -17.94
C THR A 82 2.71 20.71 -18.01
N ASN A 83 2.24 20.97 -19.23
CA ASN A 83 1.19 21.95 -19.51
C ASN A 83 -0.22 21.37 -19.34
N LYS A 84 -0.35 20.09 -18.96
CA LYS A 84 -1.65 19.47 -18.72
C LYS A 84 -2.31 20.05 -17.46
N GLU A 85 -3.58 20.39 -17.58
CA GLU A 85 -4.41 20.87 -16.46
C GLU A 85 -4.64 19.76 -15.42
N ILE A 86 -4.82 18.53 -15.88
CA ILE A 86 -4.99 17.35 -15.03
C ILE A 86 -3.75 16.48 -15.11
N VAL A 87 -3.21 16.11 -13.95
CA VAL A 87 -2.01 15.29 -13.80
C VAL A 87 -2.39 13.96 -13.15
N GLU A 88 -1.92 12.85 -13.73
CA GLU A 88 -1.93 11.55 -13.07
C GLU A 88 -0.53 11.26 -12.50
N HIS A 89 -0.47 10.97 -11.20
CA HIS A 89 0.76 10.71 -10.47
C HIS A 89 0.74 9.28 -9.89
N PRO A 90 1.73 8.42 -10.21
CA PRO A 90 1.84 7.11 -9.58
C PRO A 90 2.28 7.26 -8.12
N ILE A 91 1.65 6.48 -7.24
CA ILE A 91 1.97 6.50 -5.81
C ILE A 91 2.80 5.28 -5.49
N GLU A 92 4.08 5.53 -5.25
CA GLU A 92 5.03 4.54 -4.75
C GLU A 92 4.89 4.44 -3.24
N VAL A 93 4.72 3.21 -2.76
CA VAL A 93 4.82 2.88 -1.34
C VAL A 93 6.14 2.18 -1.07
N ARG A 94 6.73 2.48 0.09
CA ARG A 94 7.97 1.88 0.59
C ARG A 94 7.69 1.04 1.82
N GLU A 95 8.52 0.03 2.03
CA GLU A 95 8.39 -0.85 3.19
C GLU A 95 8.44 -0.11 4.54
N SER A 96 9.39 0.80 4.74
CA SER A 96 9.49 1.59 5.98
C SER A 96 8.25 2.45 6.22
N PHE A 97 7.68 3.03 5.16
CA PHE A 97 6.45 3.79 5.26
C PHE A 97 5.30 2.90 5.74
N LEU A 98 5.13 1.70 5.17
CA LEU A 98 4.08 0.78 5.60
C LEU A 98 4.23 0.38 7.06
N ILE A 99 5.44 0.03 7.49
CA ILE A 99 5.71 -0.34 8.88
C ILE A 99 5.30 0.80 9.83
N ASN A 100 5.70 2.04 9.52
CA ASN A 100 5.36 3.20 10.35
C ASN A 100 3.86 3.51 10.32
N PHE A 101 3.26 3.52 9.12
CA PHE A 101 1.83 3.77 8.93
C PHE A 101 0.98 2.75 9.70
N PHE A 102 1.34 1.47 9.66
CA PHE A 102 0.63 0.42 10.37
C PHE A 102 0.79 0.54 11.89
N LYS A 103 2.00 0.89 12.36
CA LYS A 103 2.25 1.16 13.78
C LYS A 103 1.42 2.34 14.30
N GLU A 104 1.34 3.43 13.54
CA GLU A 104 0.53 4.62 13.89
C GLU A 104 -0.97 4.33 13.94
N LYS A 105 -1.46 3.48 13.03
CA LYS A 105 -2.86 3.02 13.02
C LYS A 105 -3.18 1.99 14.11
N GLY A 106 -2.20 1.59 14.92
CA GLY A 106 -2.38 0.61 15.99
C GLY A 106 -2.45 -0.84 15.49
N PHE A 107 -2.08 -1.12 14.23
CA PHE A 107 -1.90 -2.49 13.77
C PHE A 107 -0.62 -3.05 14.41
N ILE A 108 -0.79 -3.85 15.46
CA ILE A 108 0.30 -4.63 16.05
C ILE A 108 0.69 -5.73 15.07
N THR A 109 2.00 -5.98 14.93
CA THR A 109 2.69 -6.97 14.08
C THR A 109 2.26 -8.43 14.25
N SER A 110 1.12 -8.72 14.88
CA SER A 110 0.73 -10.10 15.13
C SER A 110 -0.73 -10.50 14.92
N PHE A 111 -1.81 -9.70 15.10
CA PHE A 111 -3.14 -10.37 15.10
C PHE A 111 -4.40 -9.65 14.61
N LYS A 112 -4.52 -8.31 14.54
CA LYS A 112 -5.85 -7.72 14.35
C LYS A 112 -6.25 -7.36 12.91
N SER A 113 -5.31 -7.12 12.00
CA SER A 113 -5.65 -6.88 10.58
C SER A 113 -4.43 -7.09 9.68
N CYS A 114 -4.44 -8.18 8.93
CA CYS A 114 -3.69 -8.36 7.67
C CYS A 114 -2.19 -7.99 7.63
N MET A 115 -1.47 -8.14 8.74
CA MET A 115 -0.01 -8.07 8.78
C MET A 115 0.58 -9.43 9.12
N TYR A 116 1.41 -9.97 8.23
CA TYR A 116 2.40 -10.99 8.59
C TYR A 116 3.78 -10.43 8.29
N LEU A 117 4.47 -10.00 9.34
CA LEU A 117 5.91 -9.92 9.30
C LEU A 117 6.42 -11.37 9.36
N ILE A 118 6.72 -11.95 8.21
CA ILE A 118 7.47 -13.21 8.19
C ILE A 118 8.85 -12.85 7.71
N GLU A 119 9.75 -12.75 8.67
CA GLU A 119 11.17 -12.71 8.39
C GLU A 119 11.54 -13.95 7.58
N GLY A 120 12.15 -13.75 6.40
CA GLY A 120 12.83 -14.82 5.68
C GLY A 120 11.99 -15.75 4.79
N THR A 121 10.69 -15.52 4.56
CA THR A 121 9.95 -16.35 3.59
C THR A 121 10.35 -16.05 2.15
N SER A 122 10.73 -17.10 1.41
CA SER A 122 10.82 -17.09 -0.05
C SER A 122 9.46 -16.66 -0.64
N SER A 123 9.51 -15.84 -1.69
CA SER A 123 8.36 -15.28 -2.41
C SER A 123 7.56 -16.33 -3.21
N ASP A 124 7.53 -17.59 -2.78
CA ASP A 124 6.85 -18.65 -3.50
C ASP A 124 5.33 -18.44 -3.38
N GLU A 125 4.62 -18.48 -4.51
CA GLU A 125 3.19 -18.17 -4.60
C GLU A 125 2.35 -19.07 -3.68
N SER A 126 2.77 -20.33 -3.48
CA SER A 126 2.15 -21.27 -2.53
C SER A 126 2.21 -20.75 -1.10
N THR A 127 3.38 -20.32 -0.63
CA THR A 127 3.58 -19.75 0.71
C THR A 127 2.71 -18.52 0.90
N ILE A 128 2.66 -17.62 -0.10
CA ILE A 128 1.79 -16.44 -0.06
C ILE A 128 0.31 -16.85 0.02
N LYS A 129 -0.13 -17.83 -0.75
CA LYS A 129 -1.50 -18.37 -0.70
C LYS A 129 -1.83 -18.96 0.68
N ASP A 130 -0.91 -19.70 1.27
CA ASP A 130 -1.09 -20.32 2.59
C ASP A 130 -1.18 -19.26 3.69
N LEU A 131 -0.36 -18.21 3.64
CA LEU A 131 -0.43 -17.09 4.58
C LEU A 131 -1.74 -16.31 4.47
N ILE A 132 -2.21 -16.11 3.25
CA ILE A 132 -3.50 -15.53 2.98
C ILE A 132 -4.63 -16.41 3.53
N LEU A 133 -4.56 -17.72 3.33
CA LEU A 133 -5.54 -18.67 3.84
C LEU A 133 -5.54 -18.67 5.38
N LEU A 134 -4.36 -18.57 5.99
CA LEU A 134 -4.18 -18.41 7.42
C LEU A 134 -4.81 -17.10 7.90
N THR A 135 -4.61 -15.98 7.18
CA THR A 135 -5.23 -14.69 7.53
C THR A 135 -6.75 -14.79 7.53
N LYS A 136 -7.32 -15.45 6.53
CA LYS A 136 -8.77 -15.67 6.44
C LYS A 136 -9.29 -16.49 7.61
N LYS A 137 -8.64 -17.61 7.93
CA LYS A 137 -9.01 -18.45 9.08
C LYS A 137 -8.95 -17.66 10.40
N ILE A 138 -7.96 -16.78 10.56
CA ILE A 138 -7.86 -15.89 11.72
C ILE A 138 -8.99 -14.87 11.72
N LYS A 139 -9.25 -14.18 10.59
CA LYS A 139 -10.32 -13.18 10.46
C LYS A 139 -11.68 -13.80 10.83
N GLU A 140 -12.01 -14.96 10.27
CA GLU A 140 -13.24 -15.70 10.56
C GLU A 140 -13.37 -16.14 12.03
N LYS A 141 -12.27 -16.56 12.66
CA LYS A 141 -12.26 -16.87 14.10
C LYS A 141 -12.55 -15.63 14.93
N VAL A 142 -11.93 -14.49 14.60
CA VAL A 142 -12.14 -13.23 15.33
C VAL A 142 -13.59 -12.74 15.19
N THR A 143 -14.18 -12.77 13.99
CA THR A 143 -15.58 -12.37 13.79
C THR A 143 -16.60 -13.32 14.40
N LYS A 144 -16.31 -14.62 14.54
CA LYS A 144 -17.21 -15.57 15.23
C LYS A 144 -17.18 -15.46 16.75
N THR A 145 -16.20 -14.75 17.30
CA THR A 145 -16.04 -14.58 18.76
C THR A 145 -16.59 -13.23 19.23
N THR A 146 -17.19 -12.43 18.34
CA THR A 146 -17.92 -11.19 18.66
C THR A 146 -19.37 -11.37 18.31
#